data_AF-A0A849T0F0-F1
#
_entry.id   AF-A0A849T0F0-F1
#
_cell.length_a   1.000
_cell.length_b   1.000
_cell.length_c   1.000
_cell.angle_alpha   90.00
_cell.angle_beta   90.00
_cell.angle_gamma   90.00
#
_symmetry.space_group_name_H-M   'P 1'
#
loop_
_entity.id
_entity.type
_entity.pdbx_description
1 polymer ?
#
loop_
_entity_poly.entity_id
_entity_poly.type
_entity_poly.pdbx_seq_one_letter_code
_entity_poly.pdbx_strand_id
1 'polypeptide(L)'
;MTLLPEFSKTTQAHQRGFSYAEVLLSVILLATLLVPAMQSLNSAISNGSSGLAVKQLNLRNKMEEVLSKPYGTLYAITSASGGNTTSSISASLSDASGAVDRRVATIYRYDTTTNALSATDTGVLYVSVYYEAEGSANALNTLVGRWW
;
A
#
# COMPACT_ATOMS: atom_id res chain seq x y z
N MET A 1 57.11 -62.18 20.56
CA MET A 1 56.41 -61.12 21.32
C MET A 1 55.15 -60.78 20.55
N THR A 2 54.03 -61.21 21.09
CA THR A 2 52.78 -61.51 20.39
C THR A 2 51.75 -60.42 20.73
N LEU A 3 51.17 -59.82 19.69
CA LEU A 3 49.85 -59.15 19.56
C LEU A 3 49.34 -58.20 20.67
N LEU A 4 49.02 -56.96 20.28
CA LEU A 4 47.82 -56.25 20.74
C LEU A 4 47.12 -55.56 19.54
N PRO A 5 45.79 -55.64 19.41
CA PRO A 5 45.05 -55.10 18.28
C PRO A 5 44.64 -53.63 18.47
N GLU A 6 44.65 -52.89 17.37
CA GLU A 6 43.98 -51.59 17.21
C GLU A 6 42.48 -51.71 17.50
N PHE A 7 41.98 -50.93 18.46
CA PHE A 7 40.54 -50.72 18.65
C PHE A 7 40.12 -49.42 17.97
N SER A 8 40.04 -49.43 16.64
CA SER A 8 39.50 -48.30 15.88
C SER A 8 37.96 -48.38 15.93
N LYS A 9 37.35 -47.66 16.88
CA LYS A 9 35.90 -47.38 16.88
C LYS A 9 35.57 -46.48 15.70
N THR A 10 35.19 -47.08 14.58
CA THR A 10 34.58 -46.35 13.47
C THR A 10 33.13 -46.05 13.82
N THR A 11 32.84 -44.78 14.13
CA THR A 11 31.49 -44.26 14.25
C THR A 11 30.81 -44.44 12.91
N GLN A 12 29.95 -45.45 12.80
CA GLN A 12 29.11 -45.68 11.63
C GLN A 12 28.13 -44.50 11.50
N ALA A 13 28.46 -43.53 10.64
CA ALA A 13 27.51 -42.52 10.21
C ALA A 13 26.40 -43.25 9.45
N HIS A 14 25.25 -43.42 10.10
CA HIS A 14 24.04 -43.98 9.50
C HIS A 14 23.59 -43.06 8.36
N GLN A 15 24.04 -43.33 7.13
CA GLN A 15 23.39 -42.81 5.93
C GLN A 15 22.05 -43.51 5.81
N ARG A 16 21.03 -42.99 6.49
CA ARG A 16 19.64 -43.40 6.30
C ARG A 16 19.19 -42.82 4.95
N GLY A 17 19.17 -43.66 3.92
CA GLY A 17 18.40 -43.37 2.73
C GLY A 17 16.93 -43.14 3.10
N PHE A 18 16.23 -42.31 2.33
CA PHE A 18 14.83 -41.99 2.56
C PHE A 18 14.00 -43.26 2.77
N SER A 19 13.33 -43.36 3.93
CA SER A 19 12.48 -44.50 4.24
C SER A 19 11.23 -44.47 3.35
N TYR A 20 10.74 -45.63 2.89
CA TYR A 20 9.52 -45.74 2.07
C TYR A 20 8.32 -45.02 2.71
N ALA A 21 8.22 -45.06 4.04
CA ALA A 21 7.19 -44.35 4.79
C ALA A 21 7.32 -42.81 4.69
N GLU A 22 8.53 -42.29 4.64
CA GLU A 22 8.81 -40.85 4.55
C GLU A 22 8.50 -40.30 3.15
N VAL A 23 8.78 -41.10 2.11
CA VAL A 23 8.41 -40.77 0.72
C VAL A 23 6.89 -40.75 0.57
N LEU A 24 6.18 -41.76 1.09
CA LEU A 24 4.71 -41.79 1.06
C LEU A 24 4.10 -40.60 1.81
N LEU A 25 4.63 -40.29 3.00
CA LEU A 25 4.16 -39.14 3.77
C LEU A 25 4.37 -37.82 3.02
N SER A 26 5.51 -37.65 2.36
CA SER A 26 5.83 -36.46 1.56
C SER A 26 4.89 -36.30 0.36
N VAL A 27 4.57 -37.40 -0.34
CA VAL A 27 3.63 -37.38 -1.47
C VAL A 27 2.21 -37.01 -0.99
N ILE A 28 1.78 -37.54 0.14
CA ILE A 28 0.47 -37.21 0.73
C ILE A 28 0.43 -35.73 1.13
N LEU A 29 1.46 -35.22 1.81
CA LEU A 29 1.54 -33.81 2.18
C LEU A 29 1.54 -32.90 0.95
N LEU A 30 2.33 -33.23 -0.07
CA LEU A 30 2.37 -32.47 -1.32
C LEU A 30 0.99 -32.44 -1.99
N ALA A 31 0.29 -33.57 -2.07
CA ALA A 31 -1.04 -33.64 -2.67
C ALA A 31 -2.07 -32.78 -1.91
N THR A 32 -2.04 -32.80 -0.58
CA THR A 32 -2.97 -32.02 0.24
C THR A 32 -2.69 -30.52 0.21
N LEU A 33 -1.43 -30.11 0.06
CA LEU A 33 -1.02 -28.71 -0.01
C LEU A 33 -1.16 -28.10 -1.42
N LEU A 34 -1.20 -28.94 -2.46
CA LEU A 34 -1.24 -28.45 -3.84
C LEU A 34 -2.54 -27.69 -4.16
N VAL A 35 -3.68 -28.16 -3.65
CA VAL A 35 -4.98 -27.51 -3.88
C VAL A 35 -5.01 -26.08 -3.33
N PRO A 36 -4.75 -25.82 -2.03
CA PRO A 36 -4.72 -24.45 -1.52
C PRO A 36 -3.59 -23.61 -2.13
N ALA A 37 -2.46 -24.22 -2.50
CA ALA A 37 -1.37 -23.51 -3.19
C ALA A 37 -1.79 -23.00 -4.58
N MET A 38 -2.50 -23.80 -5.38
CA MET A 38 -3.02 -23.36 -6.68
C MET A 38 -4.09 -22.27 -6.54
N GLN A 39 -4.94 -22.37 -5.52
CA GLN A 39 -5.96 -21.33 -5.26
C GLN A 39 -5.32 -20.00 -4.83
N SER A 40 -4.27 -20.06 -4.00
CA SER A 40 -3.49 -18.89 -3.63
C SER A 40 -2.75 -18.28 -4.84
N LEU A 41 -2.16 -19.11 -5.70
CA LEU A 41 -1.49 -18.65 -6.92
C LEU A 41 -2.47 -17.99 -7.90
N ASN A 42 -3.64 -18.58 -8.13
CA ASN A 42 -4.67 -17.98 -8.98
C ASN A 42 -5.16 -16.65 -8.41
N SER A 43 -5.37 -16.57 -7.10
CA SER A 43 -5.75 -15.32 -6.42
C SER A 43 -4.67 -14.24 -6.53
N ALA A 44 -3.40 -14.64 -6.48
CA ALA A 44 -2.27 -13.73 -6.65
C ALA A 44 -2.15 -13.23 -8.10
N ILE A 45 -2.41 -14.09 -9.10
CA ILE A 45 -2.39 -13.72 -10.52
C ILE A 45 -3.58 -12.83 -10.87
N SER A 46 -4.80 -13.14 -10.39
CA SER A 46 -5.99 -12.32 -10.64
C SER A 46 -5.88 -10.93 -10.01
N ASN A 47 -5.18 -10.83 -8.88
CA ASN A 47 -4.95 -9.57 -8.16
C ASN A 47 -3.59 -8.95 -8.50
N GLY A 48 -2.88 -9.51 -9.48
CA GLY A 48 -1.52 -9.16 -9.87
C GLY A 48 -1.44 -7.79 -10.54
N SER A 49 -1.12 -6.78 -9.73
CA SER A 49 -0.30 -5.58 -10.00
C SER A 49 -0.71 -4.58 -11.09
N SER A 50 -1.39 -4.95 -12.18
CA SER A 50 -1.72 -3.98 -13.24
C SER A 50 -2.74 -2.94 -12.78
N GLY A 51 -3.79 -3.37 -12.08
CA GLY A 51 -4.81 -2.46 -11.57
C GLY A 51 -4.26 -1.50 -10.51
N LEU A 52 -3.42 -1.98 -9.59
CA LEU A 52 -2.88 -1.16 -8.51
C LEU A 52 -1.84 -0.14 -9.01
N ALA A 53 -0.96 -0.54 -9.93
CA ALA A 53 0.02 0.36 -10.53
C ALA A 53 -0.67 1.46 -11.34
N VAL A 54 -1.70 1.11 -12.13
CA VAL A 54 -2.52 2.07 -12.88
C VAL A 54 -3.29 2.99 -11.94
N LYS A 55 -3.89 2.45 -10.87
CA LYS A 55 -4.57 3.25 -9.83
C LYS A 55 -3.64 4.26 -9.16
N GLN A 56 -2.41 3.85 -8.85
CA GLN A 56 -1.41 4.71 -8.22
C GLN A 56 -0.93 5.82 -9.18
N LEU A 57 -0.71 5.48 -10.46
CA LEU A 57 -0.39 6.47 -11.49
C LEU A 57 -1.55 7.47 -11.67
N ASN A 58 -2.79 6.99 -11.70
CA ASN A 58 -3.97 7.84 -11.83
C ASN A 58 -4.20 8.77 -10.63
N LEU A 59 -3.85 8.33 -9.41
CA LEU A 59 -3.85 9.20 -8.22
C LEU A 59 -2.76 10.27 -8.31
N ARG A 60 -1.55 9.89 -8.74
CA ARG A 60 -0.44 10.84 -8.93
C ARG A 60 -0.78 11.89 -9.99
N ASN A 61 -1.29 11.47 -11.14
CA ASN A 61 -1.74 12.40 -12.18
C ASN A 61 -2.80 13.37 -11.65
N LYS A 62 -3.73 12.89 -10.82
CA LYS A 62 -4.74 13.75 -10.19
C LYS A 62 -4.13 14.73 -9.19
N MET A 63 -3.16 14.28 -8.40
CA MET A 63 -2.42 15.16 -7.51
C MET A 63 -1.67 16.24 -8.30
N GLU A 64 -0.98 15.88 -9.37
CA GLU A 64 -0.30 16.85 -10.25
C GLU A 64 -1.28 17.86 -10.86
N GLU A 65 -2.48 17.42 -11.27
CA GLU A 65 -3.55 18.31 -11.73
C GLU A 65 -3.97 19.31 -10.63
N VAL A 66 -4.15 18.86 -9.39
CA VAL A 66 -4.49 19.73 -8.26
C VAL A 66 -3.35 20.71 -7.94
N LEU A 67 -2.11 20.22 -7.94
CA LEU A 67 -0.92 21.00 -7.65
C LEU A 67 -0.55 21.99 -8.75
N SER A 68 -0.97 21.74 -9.99
CA SER A 68 -0.78 22.69 -11.09
C SER A 68 -1.63 23.95 -10.94
N LYS A 69 -2.63 23.95 -10.05
CA LYS A 69 -3.47 25.13 -9.82
C LYS A 69 -2.72 26.15 -8.95
N PRO A 70 -2.91 27.46 -9.21
CA PRO A 70 -2.32 28.50 -8.38
C PRO A 70 -2.75 28.38 -6.93
N TYR A 71 -1.83 28.68 -6.00
CA TYR A 71 -2.11 28.65 -4.56
C TYR A 71 -3.35 29.48 -4.18
N GLY A 72 -3.53 30.66 -4.78
CA GLY A 72 -4.68 31.52 -4.51
C GLY A 72 -6.02 30.85 -4.80
N THR A 73 -6.09 30.02 -5.84
CA THR A 73 -7.30 29.25 -6.19
C THR A 73 -7.54 28.14 -5.16
N LEU A 74 -6.50 27.42 -4.74
CA LEU A 74 -6.60 26.39 -3.71
C LEU A 74 -7.01 26.98 -2.35
N TYR A 75 -6.45 28.13 -2.00
CA TYR A 75 -6.78 28.85 -0.78
C TYR A 75 -8.22 29.36 -0.77
N ALA A 76 -8.73 29.83 -1.91
CA ALA A 76 -10.13 30.26 -2.04
C ALA A 76 -11.12 29.12 -1.74
N ILE A 77 -10.79 27.88 -2.12
CA ILE A 77 -11.61 26.70 -1.80
C ILE A 77 -11.69 26.48 -0.28
N THR A 78 -10.56 26.62 0.43
CA THR A 78 -10.58 26.52 1.92
C THR A 78 -11.32 27.68 2.59
N SER A 79 -11.47 28.81 1.89
CA SER A 79 -12.14 30.00 2.41
C SER A 79 -13.66 29.94 2.23
N ALA A 80 -14.16 28.96 1.46
CA ALA A 80 -15.59 28.68 1.35
C ALA A 80 -16.14 28.13 2.67
N SER A 81 -17.42 28.40 2.95
CA SER A 81 -18.09 27.89 4.15
C SER A 81 -18.04 26.34 4.17
N GLY A 82 -17.50 25.79 5.26
CA GLY A 82 -17.31 24.33 5.40
C GLY A 82 -16.18 23.73 4.55
N GLY A 83 -15.38 24.55 3.85
CA GLY A 83 -14.27 24.07 3.01
C GLY A 83 -13.01 23.71 3.80
N ASN A 84 -12.76 24.36 4.94
CA ASN A 84 -11.58 24.13 5.75
C ASN A 84 -11.78 23.01 6.80
N THR A 85 -11.97 21.77 6.35
CA THR A 85 -12.03 20.61 7.25
C THR A 85 -11.26 19.42 6.66
N THR A 86 -10.89 18.47 7.50
CA THR A 86 -10.17 17.25 7.08
C THR A 86 -11.03 16.28 6.26
N SER A 87 -12.34 16.51 6.18
CA SER A 87 -13.31 15.67 5.48
C SER A 87 -14.04 16.38 4.33
N SER A 88 -13.79 17.67 4.11
CA SER A 88 -14.49 18.45 3.09
C SER A 88 -13.96 18.12 1.70
N ILE A 89 -14.77 17.41 0.92
CA ILE A 89 -14.43 17.06 -0.45
C ILE A 89 -14.61 18.28 -1.35
N SER A 90 -13.52 18.68 -2.01
CA SER A 90 -13.53 19.80 -2.96
C SER A 90 -14.11 19.34 -4.30
N ALA A 91 -15.40 19.62 -4.55
CA ALA A 91 -16.08 19.22 -5.79
C ALA A 91 -15.36 19.70 -7.06
N SER A 92 -14.79 20.91 -7.04
CA SER A 92 -14.06 21.50 -8.17
C SER A 92 -12.71 20.85 -8.50
N LEU A 93 -12.22 19.98 -7.61
CA LEU A 93 -10.96 19.25 -7.74
C LEU A 93 -11.16 17.74 -7.79
N SER A 94 -12.37 17.28 -7.50
CA SER A 94 -12.74 15.87 -7.47
C SER A 94 -13.37 15.46 -8.79
N ASP A 95 -13.31 14.17 -9.09
CA ASP A 95 -14.02 13.63 -10.24
C ASP A 95 -15.54 13.64 -10.00
N ALA A 96 -16.30 13.59 -11.10
CA ALA A 96 -17.75 13.61 -11.07
C ALA A 96 -18.31 12.51 -10.15
N SER A 97 -19.37 12.84 -9.40
CA SER A 97 -20.03 11.86 -8.54
C SER A 97 -20.57 10.70 -9.38
N GLY A 98 -20.37 9.46 -8.90
CA GLY A 98 -20.79 8.24 -9.59
C GLY A 98 -19.81 7.71 -10.64
N ALA A 99 -18.66 8.35 -10.85
CA ALA A 99 -17.59 7.80 -11.69
C ALA A 99 -17.03 6.49 -11.10
N VAL A 100 -16.72 5.51 -11.96
CA VAL A 100 -15.93 4.34 -11.56
C VAL A 100 -14.55 4.81 -11.12
N ASP A 101 -14.06 4.30 -9.99
CA ASP A 101 -12.80 4.73 -9.37
C ASP A 101 -12.73 6.26 -9.16
N ARG A 102 -13.81 6.86 -8.65
CA ARG A 102 -13.87 8.31 -8.37
C ARG A 102 -12.75 8.74 -7.43
N ARG A 103 -11.90 9.66 -7.90
CA ARG A 103 -10.87 10.30 -7.10
C ARG A 103 -11.41 11.59 -6.50
N VAL A 104 -11.23 11.72 -5.20
CA VAL A 104 -11.65 12.90 -4.44
C VAL A 104 -10.44 13.61 -3.87
N ALA A 105 -10.52 14.94 -3.85
CA ALA A 105 -9.48 15.79 -3.30
C ALA A 105 -10.03 16.59 -2.12
N THR A 106 -9.35 16.49 -0.98
CA THR A 106 -9.65 17.23 0.24
C THR A 106 -8.50 18.19 0.51
N ILE A 107 -8.83 19.46 0.73
CA ILE A 107 -7.84 20.51 0.98
C ILE A 107 -8.24 21.29 2.21
N TYR A 108 -7.27 21.53 3.09
CA TYR A 108 -7.47 22.34 4.28
C TYR A 108 -6.20 23.08 4.68
N ARG A 109 -6.33 24.10 5.52
CA ARG A 109 -5.22 24.92 6.01
C ARG A 109 -4.46 24.15 7.08
N TYR A 110 -3.15 24.08 6.95
CA TYR A 110 -2.31 23.26 7.82
C TYR A 110 -1.29 24.11 8.54
N ASP A 111 -1.20 23.92 9.85
CA ASP A 111 -0.15 24.52 10.67
C ASP A 111 0.97 23.49 10.88
N THR A 112 2.16 23.82 10.36
CA THR A 112 3.35 22.97 10.47
C THR A 112 3.95 22.97 11.88
N THR A 113 3.61 23.95 12.72
CA THR A 113 4.09 24.05 14.11
C THR A 113 3.27 23.14 15.02
N THR A 114 1.96 23.16 14.88
CA THR A 114 1.04 22.33 15.69
C THR A 114 0.70 20.99 15.03
N ASN A 115 1.10 20.78 13.78
CA ASN A 115 0.81 19.61 12.96
C ASN A 115 -0.70 19.30 12.84
N ALA A 116 -1.52 20.34 12.75
CA ALA A 116 -2.97 20.24 12.81
C ALA A 116 -3.66 21.13 11.76
N LEU A 117 -4.97 20.91 11.60
CA LEU A 117 -5.87 21.82 10.89
C LEU A 117 -5.84 23.19 11.58
N SER A 118 -5.57 24.24 10.80
CA SER A 118 -5.62 25.61 11.29
C SER A 118 -6.87 26.33 10.80
N ALA A 119 -7.48 27.14 11.65
CA ALA A 119 -8.54 28.07 11.23
C ALA A 119 -7.96 29.32 10.54
N THR A 120 -6.71 29.67 10.86
CA THR A 120 -6.02 30.86 10.35
C THR A 120 -5.21 30.56 9.10
N ASP A 121 -4.82 31.60 8.40
CA ASP A 121 -3.92 31.50 7.26
C ASP A 121 -2.48 31.27 7.75
N THR A 122 -1.96 30.07 7.50
CA THR A 122 -0.60 29.66 7.84
C THR A 122 0.36 29.76 6.64
N GLY A 123 -0.15 30.10 5.45
CA GLY A 123 0.61 30.03 4.21
C GLY A 123 0.85 28.60 3.70
N VAL A 124 0.34 27.57 4.38
CA VAL A 124 0.49 26.15 4.00
C VAL A 124 -0.87 25.48 3.93
N LEU A 125 -1.10 24.74 2.83
CA LEU A 125 -2.30 23.95 2.60
C LEU A 125 -1.92 22.47 2.60
N TYR A 126 -2.72 21.65 3.26
CA TYR A 126 -2.66 20.20 3.15
C TYR A 126 -3.58 19.76 2.02
N VAL A 127 -3.06 18.94 1.12
CA VAL A 127 -3.80 18.38 -0.01
C VAL A 127 -3.76 16.87 0.10
N SER A 128 -4.94 16.25 0.17
CA SER A 128 -5.13 14.81 0.21
C SER A 128 -5.96 14.37 -0.99
N VAL A 129 -5.45 13.41 -1.76
CA VAL A 129 -6.17 12.82 -2.90
C VAL A 129 -6.30 11.32 -2.69
N TYR A 130 -7.52 10.80 -2.75
CA TYR A 130 -7.80 9.38 -2.52
C TYR A 130 -8.98 8.89 -3.35
N TYR A 131 -9.13 7.57 -3.48
CA TYR A 131 -10.31 6.97 -4.09
C TYR A 131 -11.46 6.94 -3.07
N GLU A 132 -12.65 7.42 -3.46
CA GLU A 132 -13.82 7.45 -2.57
C GLU A 132 -14.15 6.06 -1.98
N ALA A 133 -14.00 5.01 -2.79
CA ALA A 133 -14.26 3.63 -2.38
C ALA A 133 -13.24 3.06 -1.36
N GLU A 134 -12.02 3.58 -1.35
CA GLU A 134 -10.93 3.11 -0.47
C GLU A 134 -10.76 4.01 0.77
N GLY A 135 -11.37 5.20 0.75
CA GLY A 135 -11.24 6.20 1.79
C GLY A 135 -9.82 6.74 1.90
N SER A 136 -9.52 7.43 3.02
CA SER A 136 -8.23 8.11 3.22
C SER A 136 -7.06 7.16 3.52
N ALA A 137 -7.29 5.84 3.64
CA ALA A 137 -6.26 4.86 4.00
C ALA A 137 -5.12 4.79 2.96
N ASN A 138 -5.46 4.91 1.67
CA ASN A 138 -4.50 4.94 0.56
C ASN A 138 -4.35 6.35 -0.03
N ALA A 139 -4.56 7.38 0.79
CA ALA A 139 -4.48 8.76 0.31
C ALA A 139 -3.05 9.16 -0.04
N LEU A 140 -2.91 9.82 -1.18
CA LEU A 140 -1.71 10.55 -1.52
C LEU A 140 -1.83 11.94 -0.90
N ASN A 141 -0.90 12.25 0.01
CA ASN A 141 -0.92 13.48 0.78
C ASN A 141 0.29 14.36 0.44
N THR A 142 0.09 15.66 0.38
CA THR A 142 1.16 16.63 0.11
C THR A 142 0.86 17.97 0.78
N LEU A 143 1.92 18.75 1.00
CA LEU A 143 1.87 20.08 1.58
C LEU A 143 2.19 21.09 0.50
N VAL A 144 1.32 22.08 0.33
CA VAL A 144 1.49 23.17 -0.64
C VAL A 144 1.72 24.46 0.13
N GLY A 145 2.95 24.94 0.07
CA GLY A 145 3.30 26.28 0.56
C GLY A 145 2.92 27.36 -0.45
N ARG A 146 2.78 28.58 0.04
CA ARG A 146 2.68 29.76 -0.81
C ARG A 146 4.07 30.10 -1.36
N TRP A 147 4.22 30.07 -2.69
CA TRP A 147 5.48 30.40 -3.38
C TRP A 147 5.39 31.81 -3.96
N TRP A 148 6.05 32.76 -3.30
CA TRP A 148 6.15 34.19 -3.61
C TRP A 148 7.09 34.81 -2.57
#